data_AF-A0A972TKS4-F1
#
_entry.id   AF-A0A972TKS4-F1
#
_cell.length_a   1.000
_cell.length_b   1.000
_cell.length_c   1.000
_cell.angle_alpha   90.00
_cell.angle_beta   90.00
_cell.angle_gamma   90.00
#
_symmetry.space_group_name_H-M   'P 1'
#
loop_
_entity.id
_entity.type
_entity.pdbx_description
1 polymer ?
#
loop_
_entity_poly.entity_id
_entity_poly.type
_entity_poly.pdbx_seq_one_letter_code
_entity_poly.pdbx_strand_id
1 'polypeptide(L)' 'ADAEATMIYAQAYNRDPDFYYFLKSLDVYKETMDENTSLVLSTDSDFLKYLRDYEINKK' A
#
# COMPACT_ATOMS: atom_id res chain seq x y z
N ALA A 1 17.10 -16.07 -3.28
CA ALA A 1 16.45 -14.73 -3.25
C ALA A 1 14.93 -14.87 -3.27
N ASP A 2 14.31 -15.53 -4.26
CA ASP A 2 12.83 -15.61 -4.36
C ASP A 2 12.12 -16.47 -3.30
N ALA A 3 12.66 -17.65 -2.97
CA ALA A 3 11.97 -18.59 -2.07
C ALA A 3 11.89 -18.07 -0.63
N GLU A 4 12.94 -17.40 -0.16
CA GLU A 4 13.01 -16.82 1.18
C GLU A 4 12.09 -15.60 1.31
N ALA A 5 12.10 -14.71 0.31
CA ALA A 5 11.17 -13.60 0.25
C ALA A 5 9.71 -14.09 0.24
N THR A 6 9.39 -15.06 -0.61
CA THR A 6 8.04 -15.66 -0.70
C THR A 6 7.60 -16.27 0.62
N MET A 7 8.51 -16.99 1.31
CA MET A 7 8.22 -17.58 2.62
C MET A 7 7.97 -16.51 3.69
N ILE A 8 8.78 -15.45 3.74
CA ILE A 8 8.59 -14.33 4.66
C ILE A 8 7.26 -13.62 4.37
N TYR A 9 6.94 -13.38 3.10
CA TYR A 9 5.64 -12.84 2.68
C TYR A 9 4.49 -13.72 3.14
N ALA A 10 4.55 -15.03 2.91
CA ALA A 10 3.50 -15.97 3.32
C ALA A 10 3.32 -16.05 4.84
N GLN A 11 4.41 -15.97 5.60
CA GLN A 11 4.39 -15.93 7.06
C GLN A 11 3.84 -14.61 7.59
N ALA A 12 4.18 -13.48 6.98
CA ALA A 12 3.70 -12.16 7.35
C ALA A 12 2.21 -11.98 7.03
N TYR A 13 1.75 -12.52 5.90
CA TYR A 13 0.36 -12.40 5.42
C TYR A 13 -0.67 -12.94 6.42
N ASN A 14 -0.33 -13.97 7.19
CA ASN A 14 -1.19 -14.57 8.21
C ASN A 14 -0.98 -14.01 9.62
N ARG A 15 0.11 -13.23 9.85
CA ARG A 15 0.48 -12.75 11.18
C ARG A 15 -0.03 -11.36 11.48
N ASP A 16 -0.19 -10.52 10.46
CA ASP A 16 -0.55 -9.12 10.66
C ASP A 16 -1.61 -8.65 9.63
N PRO A 17 -2.85 -8.39 10.08
CA PRO A 17 -3.89 -7.79 9.26
C PRO A 17 -3.46 -6.46 8.62
N ASP A 18 -2.66 -5.65 9.30
CA ASP A 18 -2.24 -4.33 8.79
C ASP A 18 -1.31 -4.46 7.59
N PHE A 19 -0.49 -5.52 7.55
CA PHE A 19 0.36 -5.83 6.41
C PHE A 19 -0.46 -6.25 5.18
N TYR A 20 -1.52 -7.04 5.37
CA TYR A 20 -2.47 -7.36 4.31
C TYR A 20 -3.12 -6.09 3.77
N TYR A 21 -3.63 -5.22 4.66
CA TYR A 21 -4.24 -3.95 4.27
C TYR A 21 -3.28 -3.04 3.50
N PHE A 22 -2.01 -2.98 3.91
CA PHE A 22 -0.97 -2.25 3.19
C PHE A 22 -0.77 -2.80 1.77
N LEU A 23 -0.55 -4.12 1.61
CA LEU A 23 -0.36 -4.74 0.30
C LEU A 23 -1.57 -4.54 -0.62
N LYS A 24 -2.78 -4.75 -0.09
CA LYS A 24 -4.01 -4.51 -0.86
C LYS A 24 -4.17 -3.04 -1.26
N SER A 25 -3.73 -2.10 -0.42
CA SER A 25 -3.77 -0.67 -0.77
C SER A 25 -2.83 -0.37 -1.94
N LEU A 26 -1.64 -0.97 -1.99
CA LEU A 26 -0.72 -0.84 -3.12
C LEU A 26 -1.27 -1.44 -4.42
N ASP A 27 -1.92 -2.61 -4.35
CA ASP A 27 -2.60 -3.20 -5.50
C ASP A 27 -3.65 -2.25 -6.07
N VAL A 28 -4.48 -1.68 -5.18
CA VAL A 28 -5.54 -0.75 -5.57
C VAL A 28 -4.96 0.51 -6.19
N TYR A 29 -3.86 1.06 -5.67
CA TYR A 29 -3.18 2.19 -6.31
C TYR A 29 -2.74 1.85 -7.73
N LYS A 30 -2.19 0.66 -7.94
CA LYS A 30 -1.74 0.22 -9.27
C LYS A 30 -2.90 0.08 -10.27
N GLU A 31 -4.05 -0.40 -9.82
CA GLU A 31 -5.24 -0.56 -10.67
C GLU A 31 -5.95 0.76 -10.95
N THR A 32 -5.92 1.70 -10.01
CA THR A 32 -6.70 2.96 -10.08
C THR A 32 -5.89 4.17 -10.52
N MET A 33 -4.56 4.14 -10.44
CA MET A 33 -3.67 5.21 -10.91
C MET A 33 -3.14 4.87 -12.30
N ASP A 34 -4.05 4.65 -13.25
CA ASP A 34 -3.69 4.56 -14.66
C ASP A 34 -3.66 5.94 -15.34
N GLU A 35 -3.09 6.01 -16.54
CA GLU A 35 -2.92 7.26 -17.30
C GLU A 35 -4.25 7.95 -17.67
N ASN A 36 -5.36 7.23 -17.57
CA ASN A 36 -6.69 7.69 -17.95
C ASN A 36 -7.59 7.98 -16.74
N THR A 37 -7.11 7.73 -15.52
CA THR A 37 -7.90 7.90 -14.30
C THR A 37 -7.57 9.23 -13.63
N SER A 38 -8.58 10.08 -13.51
CA SER A 38 -8.50 11.29 -12.70
C SER A 38 -9.00 11.01 -11.29
N LEU A 39 -8.07 11.04 -10.33
CA LEU A 39 -8.37 10.78 -8.93
C LEU A 39 -8.84 12.08 -8.24
N VAL A 40 -10.07 12.10 -7.70
CA VAL A 40 -10.55 13.19 -6.86
C VAL A 40 -10.23 12.87 -5.40
N LEU A 41 -9.19 13.52 -4.89
CA LEU A 41 -8.71 13.34 -3.52
C LEU A 41 -9.25 14.46 -2.63
N SER A 42 -10.02 14.09 -1.61
CA SER A 42 -10.34 14.98 -0.50
C SER A 42 -9.20 14.95 0.53
N THR A 43 -9.03 16.03 1.30
CA THR A 43 -7.96 16.19 2.30
C THR A 43 -8.07 15.21 3.48
N ASP A 44 -9.25 14.65 3.70
CA ASP A 44 -9.59 13.62 4.67
C ASP A 44 -9.57 12.20 4.08
N SER A 45 -9.19 12.04 2.81
CA SER A 45 -9.19 10.74 2.16
C SER A 45 -8.10 9.84 2.74
N ASP A 46 -8.53 8.75 3.39
CA ASP A 46 -7.65 7.66 3.83
C ASP A 46 -7.05 6.88 2.66
N PHE A 47 -7.47 7.16 1.43
CA PHE A 47 -7.02 6.44 0.25
C PHE A 47 -5.51 6.47 0.14
N LEU A 48 -4.86 7.62 0.32
CA LEU A 48 -3.40 7.75 0.24
C LEU A 48 -2.69 7.69 1.59
N LYS A 49 -3.31 7.16 2.66
CA LYS A 49 -2.73 7.18 4.01
C LYS A 49 -1.29 6.65 4.06
N TYR A 50 -1.01 5.58 3.33
CA TYR A 50 0.32 4.96 3.27
C TYR A 50 1.35 5.72 2.42
N LEU A 51 0.89 6.58 1.51
CA LEU A 51 1.77 7.45 0.70
C LEU A 51 2.01 8.79 1.38
N ARG A 52 1.05 9.29 2.17
CA ARG A 52 1.17 10.54 2.94
C ARG A 52 2.17 10.43 4.09
N ASP A 53 2.16 9.32 4.82
CA ASP A 53 3.00 9.17 6.02
C ASP A 53 4.51 9.05 5.69
N TYR A 54 4.87 8.71 4.45
CA TYR A 54 6.27 8.67 4.00
C TYR A 54 6.89 10.08 3.87
N GLU A 55 6.12 11.12 3.53
CA GLU A 55 6.65 12.48 3.40
C GLU A 55 6.83 13.20 4.74
N ILE A 56 6.12 12.80 5.80
CA ILE A 56 6.13 13.52 7.08
C ILE A 56 7.38 13.23 7.92
N ASN A 57 8.12 12.14 7.65
CA ASN A 57 9.31 11.75 8.42
C ASN A 57 10.64 12.24 7.83
N LYS A 58 10.62 13.18 6.89
CA LYS A 58 11.83 13.84 6.39
C LYS A 58 12.14 15.09 7.23
N LYS A 59 12.50 14.90 8.50
CA LYS A 59 13.13 15.91 9.37
C LYS A 59 14.39 15.35 10.00
#